data_AF-A0A3B9M496-F1
#
_entry.id   AF-A0A3B9M496-F1
#
_cell.length_a   1.000
_cell.length_b   1.000
_cell.length_c   1.000
_cell.angle_alpha   90.00
_cell.angle_beta   90.00
_cell.angle_gamma   90.00
#
_symmetry.space_group_name_H-M   'P 1'
#
loop_
_entity.id
_entity.type
_entity.pdbx_description
1 polymer ?
#
loop_
_entity_poly.entity_id
_entity_poly.type
_entity_poly.pdbx_seq_one_letter_code
_entity_poly.pdbx_strand_id
1 'polypeptide(L)'
;MPLPKGTTREDIIESIPSRIENYNRNTRNTSYNRSYLRFITEREKGIKSFGGLTKWLASQDAVNSIYMLMQQFGMQARASILTEPRVFASKLFELTLKVDIEGLSSFTPDQGPLTAKLGNSTVAHELGKLFDFCSKWGHFSEAGGIVIGSKVAHATLPELCPMIDTSHIGISLHNVASGEYLSPGDSWDKYLGYTPEGKYNPSPRGDGRKSWKRDQFLCAIGLYARIYHDRQEANGCPGVTAFLALDPVEGTTGIPRLLDKVFW
;
A
#
# COMPACT_ATOMS: atom_id res chain seq x y z
N MET A 1 -16.83 -3.78 3.47
CA MET A 1 -16.92 -4.70 4.61
C MET A 1 -15.79 -5.69 4.44
N PRO A 2 -15.02 -5.98 5.51
CA PRO A 2 -13.87 -6.85 5.41
C PRO A 2 -14.23 -8.22 4.79
N LEU A 3 -13.23 -8.89 4.20
CA LEU A 3 -13.37 -10.28 3.74
C LEU A 3 -13.87 -11.16 4.91
N PRO A 4 -14.80 -12.11 4.68
CA PRO A 4 -15.17 -13.11 5.66
C PRO A 4 -13.97 -13.95 6.13
N LYS A 5 -14.05 -14.50 7.35
CA LYS A 5 -13.01 -15.39 7.85
C LYS A 5 -12.94 -16.68 7.03
N GLY A 6 -11.73 -17.07 6.63
CA GLY A 6 -11.50 -18.28 5.83
C GLY A 6 -11.67 -18.06 4.33
N THR A 7 -11.77 -16.82 3.86
CA THR A 7 -11.84 -16.52 2.42
C THR A 7 -10.61 -17.08 1.69
N THR A 8 -10.86 -17.82 0.61
CA THR A 8 -9.82 -18.34 -0.27
C THR A 8 -9.41 -17.30 -1.31
N ARG A 9 -8.29 -17.53 -2.00
CA ARG A 9 -7.85 -16.62 -3.06
C ARG A 9 -8.76 -16.67 -4.28
N GLU A 10 -9.32 -17.84 -4.60
CA GLU A 10 -10.32 -17.99 -5.67
C GLU A 10 -11.57 -17.16 -5.35
N ASP A 11 -12.07 -17.21 -4.11
CA ASP A 11 -13.17 -16.34 -3.66
C ASP A 11 -12.84 -14.84 -3.82
N ILE A 12 -11.59 -14.44 -3.55
CA ILE A 12 -11.16 -13.05 -3.72
C ILE A 12 -11.24 -12.68 -5.20
N ILE A 13 -10.64 -13.49 -6.08
CA ILE A 13 -10.58 -13.27 -7.53
C ILE A 13 -11.99 -13.13 -8.13
N GLU A 14 -12.89 -14.03 -7.78
CA GLU A 14 -14.28 -14.00 -8.25
C GLU A 14 -15.06 -12.79 -7.71
N SER A 15 -14.77 -12.37 -6.48
CA SER A 15 -15.48 -11.25 -5.85
C SER A 15 -14.90 -9.87 -6.16
N ILE A 16 -13.80 -9.75 -6.92
CA ILE A 16 -13.19 -8.45 -7.27
C ILE A 16 -14.22 -7.46 -7.83
N PRO A 17 -14.99 -7.78 -8.90
CA PRO A 17 -15.89 -6.78 -9.51
C PRO A 17 -16.98 -6.32 -8.55
N SER A 18 -17.62 -7.26 -7.84
CA SER A 18 -18.71 -6.94 -6.92
C SER A 18 -18.23 -6.17 -5.68
N ARG A 19 -17.01 -6.43 -5.20
CA ARG A 19 -16.43 -5.71 -4.07
C ARG A 19 -15.98 -4.30 -4.43
N ILE A 20 -15.40 -4.10 -5.61
CA ILE A 20 -15.09 -2.74 -6.13
C ILE A 20 -16.37 -1.94 -6.28
N GLU A 21 -17.40 -2.53 -6.89
CA GLU A 21 -18.69 -1.87 -7.06
C GLU A 21 -19.34 -1.54 -5.72
N ASN A 22 -19.36 -2.50 -4.79
CA ASN A 22 -19.86 -2.30 -3.44
C ASN A 22 -19.08 -1.21 -2.71
N TYR A 23 -17.75 -1.23 -2.78
CA TYR A 23 -16.91 -0.16 -2.26
C TYR A 23 -17.38 1.17 -2.86
N ASN A 24 -17.38 1.34 -4.18
CA ASN A 24 -17.74 2.60 -4.83
C ASN A 24 -19.19 3.07 -4.52
N ARG A 25 -20.15 2.16 -4.25
CA ARG A 25 -21.54 2.48 -3.90
C ARG A 25 -21.77 2.80 -2.41
N ASN A 26 -21.25 1.95 -1.51
CA ASN A 26 -21.67 1.90 -0.09
C ASN A 26 -20.73 2.60 0.85
N THR A 27 -19.54 2.90 0.39
CA THR A 27 -18.66 3.74 1.14
C THR A 27 -19.51 5.05 1.38
N ARG A 28 -19.63 5.54 2.63
CA ARG A 28 -20.19 6.87 3.06
C ARG A 28 -19.49 8.06 2.35
N ASN A 29 -19.19 7.91 1.06
CA ASN A 29 -17.89 8.10 0.43
C ASN A 29 -18.06 8.44 -1.05
N THR A 30 -18.54 9.65 -1.27
CA THR A 30 -17.81 10.47 -2.23
C THR A 30 -16.51 11.00 -1.59
N SER A 31 -16.44 11.20 -0.26
CA SER A 31 -15.34 11.91 0.38
C SER A 31 -13.99 11.19 0.35
N TYR A 32 -13.89 9.89 0.64
CA TYR A 32 -12.60 9.17 0.61
C TYR A 32 -12.06 9.07 -0.82
N ASN A 33 -12.90 8.62 -1.76
CA ASN A 33 -12.53 8.58 -3.18
C ASN A 33 -12.21 9.96 -3.74
N ARG A 34 -12.99 11.01 -3.40
CA ARG A 34 -12.70 12.39 -3.81
C ARG A 34 -11.42 12.94 -3.21
N SER A 35 -11.15 12.64 -1.94
CA SER A 35 -9.92 13.05 -1.25
C SER A 35 -8.70 12.39 -1.88
N TYR A 36 -8.80 11.08 -2.14
CA TYR A 36 -7.74 10.32 -2.79
C TYR A 36 -7.53 10.74 -4.25
N LEU A 37 -8.60 10.90 -5.03
CA LEU A 37 -8.55 11.41 -6.41
C LEU A 37 -7.86 12.77 -6.45
N ARG A 38 -8.30 13.72 -5.62
CA ARG A 38 -7.67 15.04 -5.52
C ARG A 38 -6.20 14.92 -5.17
N PHE A 39 -5.85 14.07 -4.21
CA PHE A 39 -4.45 13.83 -3.86
C PHE A 39 -3.63 13.30 -5.04
N ILE A 40 -4.13 12.30 -5.76
CA ILE A 40 -3.44 11.75 -6.94
C ILE A 40 -3.25 12.82 -8.02
N THR A 41 -4.29 13.59 -8.33
CA THR A 41 -4.20 14.68 -9.30
C THR A 41 -3.14 15.72 -8.92
N GLU A 42 -3.11 16.14 -7.64
CA GLU A 42 -2.10 17.10 -7.17
C GLU A 42 -0.70 16.48 -7.11
N ARG A 43 -0.59 15.19 -6.76
CA ARG A 43 0.67 14.44 -6.84
C ARG A 43 1.22 14.43 -8.26
N GLU A 44 0.42 14.05 -9.26
CA GLU A 44 0.86 13.98 -10.66
C GLU A 44 1.31 15.36 -11.19
N LYS A 45 0.53 16.41 -10.90
CA LYS A 45 0.90 17.80 -11.23
C LYS A 45 2.19 18.23 -10.54
N GLY A 46 2.35 17.87 -9.27
CA GLY A 46 3.53 18.18 -8.47
C GLY A 46 4.78 17.49 -9.00
N ILE A 47 4.72 16.17 -9.22
CA ILE A 47 5.82 15.39 -9.80
C ILE A 47 6.27 15.99 -11.13
N LYS A 48 5.32 16.35 -12.00
CA LYS A 48 5.61 17.00 -13.29
C LYS A 48 6.27 18.37 -13.10
N SER A 49 5.73 19.21 -12.24
CA SER A 49 6.22 20.59 -12.01
C SER A 49 7.63 20.62 -11.40
N PHE A 50 7.92 19.70 -10.47
CA PHE A 50 9.23 19.61 -9.81
C PHE A 50 10.22 18.73 -10.60
N GLY A 51 9.79 18.07 -11.67
CA GLY A 51 10.63 17.26 -12.55
C GLY A 51 11.14 15.97 -11.90
N GLY A 52 10.27 15.28 -11.14
CA GLY A 52 10.57 13.97 -10.53
C GLY A 52 9.89 13.78 -9.18
N LEU A 53 9.67 12.51 -8.79
CA LEU A 53 8.99 12.15 -7.55
C LEU A 53 9.80 12.58 -6.33
N THR A 54 11.10 12.30 -6.35
CA THR A 54 12.02 12.66 -5.26
C THR A 54 12.04 14.17 -4.98
N LYS A 55 12.06 14.98 -6.05
CA LYS A 55 12.07 16.45 -5.93
C LYS A 55 10.73 16.99 -5.42
N TRP A 56 9.61 16.41 -5.88
CA TRP A 56 8.30 16.77 -5.35
C TRP A 56 8.17 16.42 -3.87
N LEU A 57 8.57 15.23 -3.43
CA LEU A 57 8.51 14.83 -2.02
C LEU A 57 9.34 15.71 -1.09
N ALA A 58 10.43 16.31 -1.60
CA ALA A 58 11.24 17.29 -0.87
C ALA A 58 10.60 18.69 -0.78
N SER A 59 9.45 18.91 -1.44
CA SER A 59 8.77 20.21 -1.49
C SER A 59 7.68 20.36 -0.42
N GLN A 60 7.35 21.62 -0.11
CA GLN A 60 6.22 21.94 0.78
C GLN A 60 4.87 21.49 0.18
N ASP A 61 4.76 21.41 -1.14
CA ASP A 61 3.53 20.98 -1.83
C ASP A 61 3.22 19.51 -1.54
N ALA A 62 4.23 18.64 -1.56
CA ALA A 62 4.08 17.24 -1.18
C ALA A 62 3.72 17.09 0.30
N VAL A 63 4.41 17.84 1.18
CA VAL A 63 4.09 17.86 2.61
C VAL A 63 2.63 18.20 2.83
N ASN A 64 2.16 19.31 2.26
CA ASN A 64 0.77 19.74 2.40
C ASN A 64 -0.20 18.69 1.86
N SER A 65 0.08 18.14 0.68
CA SER A 65 -0.79 17.16 0.01
C SER A 65 -0.91 15.85 0.80
N ILE A 66 0.21 15.27 1.23
CA ILE A 66 0.23 14.02 1.99
C ILE A 66 -0.33 14.25 3.39
N TYR A 67 0.05 15.33 4.07
CA TYR A 67 -0.47 15.65 5.40
C TYR A 67 -2.00 15.79 5.37
N MET A 68 -2.55 16.58 4.45
CA MET A 68 -4.00 16.73 4.28
C MET A 68 -4.69 15.39 3.98
N LEU A 69 -4.10 14.54 3.12
CA LEU A 69 -4.66 13.21 2.86
C LEU A 69 -4.74 12.38 4.15
N MET A 70 -3.67 12.36 4.94
CA MET A 70 -3.65 11.63 6.22
C MET A 70 -4.72 12.18 7.18
N GLN A 71 -4.89 13.50 7.23
CA GLN A 71 -5.94 14.15 8.01
C GLN A 71 -7.34 13.66 7.60
N GLN A 72 -7.61 13.62 6.30
CA GLN A 72 -8.89 13.17 5.74
C GLN A 72 -9.13 11.67 5.95
N PHE A 73 -8.06 10.88 6.09
CA PHE A 73 -8.13 9.46 6.46
C PHE A 73 -8.24 9.23 7.97
N GLY A 74 -8.49 10.30 8.74
CA GLY A 74 -8.76 10.20 10.17
C GLY A 74 -7.53 9.96 11.02
N MET A 75 -6.32 10.22 10.51
CA MET A 75 -5.06 10.11 11.26
C MET A 75 -4.89 11.22 12.32
N GLN A 76 -6.00 11.83 12.74
CA GLN A 76 -6.05 12.86 13.78
C GLN A 76 -6.93 12.42 14.95
N ALA A 77 -7.54 11.24 14.83
CA ALA A 77 -8.37 10.63 15.85
C ALA A 77 -7.68 9.35 16.36
N ARG A 78 -7.76 9.12 17.69
CA ARG A 78 -7.25 7.91 18.37
C ARG A 78 -5.72 7.78 18.29
N ALA A 79 -5.19 6.56 18.45
CA ALA A 79 -3.77 6.23 18.61
C ALA A 79 -2.87 6.41 17.36
N SER A 80 -3.23 7.29 16.42
CA SER A 80 -2.48 7.55 15.18
C SER A 80 -2.31 9.05 14.93
N ILE A 81 -2.10 9.84 15.99
CA ILE A 81 -2.01 11.32 15.94
C ILE A 81 -0.83 11.73 15.05
N LEU A 82 -1.08 12.50 14.00
CA LEU A 82 -0.03 13.05 13.14
C LEU A 82 0.96 13.90 13.96
N THR A 83 2.25 13.76 13.65
CA THR A 83 3.27 14.68 14.17
C THR A 83 3.02 16.10 13.68
N GLU A 84 3.54 17.09 14.39
CA GLU A 84 3.45 18.49 13.94
C GLU A 84 3.94 18.68 12.49
N PRO A 85 3.33 19.61 11.72
CA PRO A 85 3.67 19.80 10.31
C PRO A 85 5.16 20.01 10.02
N ARG A 86 5.90 20.68 10.91
CA ARG A 86 7.35 20.89 10.76
C ARG A 86 8.15 19.59 10.88
N VAL A 87 7.77 18.72 11.82
CA VAL A 87 8.37 17.39 11.99
C VAL A 87 8.03 16.54 10.77
N PHE A 88 6.76 16.53 10.36
CA PHE A 88 6.29 15.81 9.18
C PHE A 88 7.07 16.22 7.93
N ALA A 89 7.24 17.53 7.70
CA ALA A 89 8.01 18.08 6.58
C ALA A 89 9.46 17.61 6.60
N SER A 90 10.13 17.76 7.74
CA SER A 90 11.51 17.32 7.92
C SER A 90 11.67 15.83 7.66
N LYS A 91 10.72 15.00 8.09
CA LYS A 91 10.76 13.54 7.93
C LYS A 91 10.44 13.10 6.50
N LEU A 92 9.56 13.82 5.80
CA LEU A 92 9.33 13.55 4.38
C LEU A 92 10.57 13.86 3.55
N PHE A 93 11.27 14.95 3.85
CA PHE A 93 12.56 15.25 3.23
C PHE A 93 13.63 14.21 3.60
N GLU A 94 13.76 13.82 4.88
CA GLU A 94 14.72 12.80 5.29
C GLU A 94 14.47 11.43 4.62
N LEU A 95 13.20 11.09 4.35
CA LEU A 95 12.83 9.87 3.63
C LEU A 95 13.48 9.83 2.23
N THR A 96 13.48 10.95 1.49
CA THR A 96 14.04 11.00 0.12
C THR A 96 15.56 10.81 0.09
N LEU A 97 16.23 11.01 1.23
CA LEU A 97 17.67 10.78 1.37
C LEU A 97 18.02 9.34 1.77
N LYS A 98 17.06 8.61 2.36
CA LYS A 98 17.29 7.28 2.94
C LYS A 98 16.81 6.13 2.08
N VAL A 99 15.88 6.40 1.18
CA VAL A 99 15.23 5.41 0.33
C VAL A 99 15.38 5.82 -1.11
N ASP A 100 15.71 4.88 -1.99
CA ASP A 100 15.72 5.13 -3.43
C ASP A 100 14.26 5.17 -3.98
N ILE A 101 13.60 6.29 -3.72
CA ILE A 101 12.19 6.51 -4.10
C ILE A 101 12.01 6.52 -5.61
N GLU A 102 12.93 7.14 -6.35
CA GLU A 102 12.85 7.22 -7.81
C GLU A 102 13.00 5.82 -8.42
N GLY A 103 13.98 5.04 -7.96
CA GLY A 103 14.13 3.65 -8.40
C GLY A 103 12.89 2.82 -8.08
N LEU A 104 12.32 2.95 -6.89
CA LEU A 104 11.10 2.22 -6.51
C LEU A 104 9.89 2.61 -7.36
N SER A 105 9.81 3.88 -7.80
CA SER A 105 8.70 4.37 -8.63
C SER A 105 8.64 3.77 -10.03
N SER A 106 9.76 3.19 -10.50
CA SER A 106 9.82 2.45 -11.77
C SER A 106 9.32 1.01 -11.66
N PHE A 107 9.12 0.52 -10.44
CA PHE A 107 8.73 -0.86 -10.16
C PHE A 107 7.23 -0.97 -9.89
N THR A 108 6.59 -1.95 -10.52
CA THR A 108 5.19 -2.30 -10.26
C THR A 108 5.07 -3.79 -9.89
N PRO A 109 4.06 -4.19 -9.08
CA PRO A 109 3.93 -5.56 -8.60
C PRO A 109 3.90 -6.66 -9.68
N ASP A 110 3.54 -6.30 -10.93
CA ASP A 110 3.46 -7.20 -12.08
C ASP A 110 4.82 -7.46 -12.77
N GLN A 111 5.87 -6.70 -12.44
CA GLN A 111 7.17 -6.78 -13.11
C GLN A 111 8.09 -7.92 -12.60
N GLY A 112 7.70 -8.60 -11.51
CA GLY A 112 8.42 -9.77 -11.01
C GLY A 112 8.70 -9.76 -9.51
N PRO A 113 9.67 -10.55 -9.04
CA PRO A 113 9.96 -10.66 -7.61
C PRO A 113 10.62 -9.39 -7.06
N LEU A 114 10.44 -9.15 -5.76
CA LEU A 114 11.07 -8.01 -5.06
C LEU A 114 12.59 -8.19 -4.87
N THR A 115 13.15 -9.31 -5.31
CA THR A 115 14.61 -9.50 -5.49
C THR A 115 15.19 -8.74 -6.66
N ALA A 116 14.35 -8.15 -7.53
CA ALA A 116 14.79 -7.29 -8.63
C ALA A 116 15.76 -6.21 -8.13
N LYS A 117 16.83 -5.99 -8.92
CA LYS A 117 17.90 -5.06 -8.59
C LYS A 117 17.44 -3.62 -8.78
N LEU A 118 17.82 -2.79 -7.82
CA LEU A 118 17.56 -1.35 -7.80
C LEU A 118 18.88 -0.67 -7.38
N GLY A 119 19.67 -0.28 -8.37
CA GLY A 119 21.07 0.10 -8.18
C GLY A 119 21.87 -1.02 -7.49
N ASN A 120 22.49 -0.69 -6.35
CA ASN A 120 23.23 -1.63 -5.51
C ASN A 120 22.35 -2.38 -4.48
N SER A 121 21.03 -2.16 -4.52
CA SER A 121 20.04 -2.69 -3.58
C SER A 121 19.07 -3.65 -4.28
N THR A 122 18.02 -4.06 -3.58
CA THR A 122 16.86 -4.74 -4.15
C THR A 122 15.58 -3.98 -3.84
N VAL A 123 14.53 -4.21 -4.62
CA VAL A 123 13.20 -3.63 -4.37
C VAL A 123 12.72 -3.97 -2.95
N ALA A 124 12.88 -5.23 -2.50
CA ALA A 124 12.51 -5.67 -1.15
C ALA A 124 13.24 -4.88 -0.07
N HIS A 125 14.54 -4.61 -0.26
CA HIS A 125 15.34 -3.89 0.71
C HIS A 125 14.93 -2.41 0.80
N GLU A 126 14.73 -1.74 -0.33
CA GLU A 126 14.29 -0.33 -0.35
C GLU A 126 12.85 -0.17 0.16
N LEU A 127 11.92 -1.06 -0.19
CA LEU A 127 10.58 -1.09 0.39
C LEU A 127 10.61 -1.34 1.90
N GLY A 128 11.53 -2.18 2.36
CA GLY A 128 11.77 -2.41 3.77
C GLY A 128 12.17 -1.14 4.50
N LYS A 129 13.14 -0.39 3.97
CA LYS A 129 13.53 0.92 4.51
C LYS A 129 12.38 1.91 4.52
N LEU A 130 11.62 1.98 3.41
CA LEU A 130 10.44 2.85 3.30
C LEU A 130 9.45 2.57 4.43
N PHE A 131 9.06 1.29 4.59
CA PHE A 131 8.09 0.91 5.60
C PHE A 131 8.61 1.16 7.03
N ASP A 132 9.85 0.74 7.32
CA ASP A 132 10.47 0.93 8.63
C ASP A 132 10.58 2.42 8.98
N PHE A 133 10.92 3.28 8.00
CA PHE A 133 10.97 4.71 8.19
C PHE A 133 9.58 5.32 8.43
N CYS A 134 8.59 4.93 7.62
CA CYS A 134 7.24 5.49 7.71
C CYS A 134 6.49 5.04 8.97
N SER A 135 6.75 3.82 9.44
CA SER A 135 6.12 3.27 10.64
C SER A 135 6.82 3.66 11.95
N LYS A 136 7.96 4.36 11.87
CA LYS A 136 8.74 4.72 13.06
C LYS A 136 8.02 5.73 13.95
N TRP A 137 8.16 5.52 15.26
CA TRP A 137 7.66 6.43 16.29
C TRP A 137 8.22 7.85 16.09
N GLY A 138 7.34 8.85 16.15
CA GLY A 138 7.71 10.27 16.04
C GLY A 138 8.10 10.74 14.64
N HIS A 139 7.92 9.91 13.60
CA HIS A 139 8.19 10.32 12.22
C HIS A 139 6.98 11.01 11.58
N PHE A 140 5.94 10.25 11.27
CA PHE A 140 4.70 10.77 10.66
C PHE A 140 3.50 10.68 11.60
N SER A 141 3.64 9.98 12.72
CA SER A 141 2.70 10.05 13.84
C SER A 141 3.44 9.93 15.18
N GLU A 142 2.82 10.46 16.23
CA GLU A 142 3.32 10.38 17.60
C GLU A 142 3.42 8.96 18.14
N ALA A 143 2.78 7.96 17.52
CA ALA A 143 2.82 6.57 17.98
C ALA A 143 3.52 5.62 17.00
N GLY A 144 3.69 6.04 15.74
CA GLY A 144 4.14 5.18 14.65
C GLY A 144 3.15 4.06 14.31
N GLY A 145 3.69 2.96 13.80
CA GLY A 145 2.98 1.71 13.53
C GLY A 145 2.41 1.59 12.12
N ILE A 146 1.84 0.40 11.87
CA ILE A 146 1.39 -0.06 10.54
C ILE A 146 0.46 0.93 9.83
N VAL A 147 -0.53 1.49 10.53
CA VAL A 147 -1.59 2.30 9.88
C VAL A 147 -1.03 3.58 9.25
N ILE A 148 -0.18 4.33 9.97
CA ILE A 148 0.46 5.51 9.37
C ILE A 148 1.55 5.10 8.39
N GLY A 149 2.32 4.05 8.74
CA GLY A 149 3.45 3.59 7.94
C GLY A 149 3.02 3.20 6.53
N SER A 150 2.00 2.35 6.42
CA SER A 150 1.47 1.91 5.13
C SER A 150 0.77 3.04 4.37
N LYS A 151 0.05 3.94 5.05
CA LYS A 151 -0.62 5.07 4.38
C LYS A 151 0.36 6.09 3.80
N VAL A 152 1.43 6.41 4.51
CA VAL A 152 2.47 7.30 3.99
C VAL A 152 3.28 6.60 2.90
N ALA A 153 3.66 5.32 3.07
CA ALA A 153 4.31 4.54 2.02
C ALA A 153 3.46 4.47 0.74
N HIS A 154 2.15 4.26 0.87
CA HIS A 154 1.20 4.31 -0.24
C HIS A 154 1.09 5.70 -0.87
N ALA A 155 1.06 6.78 -0.08
CA ALA A 155 1.05 8.13 -0.63
C ALA A 155 2.34 8.44 -1.44
N THR A 156 3.46 7.84 -1.04
CA THR A 156 4.73 7.93 -1.76
C THR A 156 4.71 7.09 -3.06
N LEU A 157 4.29 5.82 -2.97
CA LEU A 157 4.29 4.84 -4.06
C LEU A 157 2.94 4.10 -4.17
N PRO A 158 1.87 4.76 -4.64
CA PRO A 158 0.53 4.18 -4.68
C PRO A 158 0.39 3.02 -5.67
N GLU A 159 1.29 2.94 -6.63
CA GLU A 159 1.37 1.85 -7.61
C GLU A 159 1.95 0.55 -7.02
N LEU A 160 2.60 0.62 -5.85
CA LEU A 160 3.37 -0.49 -5.27
C LEU A 160 2.95 -0.85 -3.82
N CYS A 161 2.64 0.13 -2.99
CA CYS A 161 2.40 -0.08 -1.56
C CYS A 161 0.91 -0.22 -1.22
N PRO A 162 0.46 -1.20 -0.42
CA PRO A 162 -0.92 -1.29 0.06
C PRO A 162 -1.21 -0.31 1.20
N MET A 163 -2.46 0.13 1.34
CA MET A 163 -2.90 1.04 2.38
C MET A 163 -3.54 0.32 3.58
N ILE A 164 -2.74 -0.35 4.40
CA ILE A 164 -3.23 -1.23 5.46
C ILE A 164 -3.94 -0.46 6.59
N ASP A 165 -5.28 -0.45 6.54
CA ASP A 165 -6.15 0.01 7.63
C ASP A 165 -6.58 -1.15 8.54
N THR A 166 -6.40 -1.01 9.86
CA THR A 166 -6.71 -2.08 10.82
C THR A 166 -8.19 -2.41 10.98
N SER A 167 -9.10 -1.57 10.47
CA SER A 167 -10.55 -1.80 10.55
C SER A 167 -11.12 -2.50 9.32
N HIS A 168 -10.38 -2.50 8.21
CA HIS A 168 -10.82 -3.08 6.94
C HIS A 168 -9.76 -4.00 6.35
N ILE A 169 -8.77 -3.43 5.65
CA ILE A 169 -7.76 -4.18 4.90
C ILE A 169 -6.97 -5.14 5.79
N GLY A 170 -6.52 -4.69 6.97
CA GLY A 170 -5.83 -5.56 7.92
C GLY A 170 -6.68 -6.73 8.41
N ILE A 171 -8.00 -6.54 8.55
CA ILE A 171 -8.92 -7.63 8.94
C ILE A 171 -9.09 -8.59 7.78
N SER A 172 -9.29 -8.06 6.58
CA SER A 172 -9.41 -8.84 5.36
C SER A 172 -8.17 -9.70 5.11
N LEU A 173 -6.97 -9.12 5.24
CA LEU A 173 -5.70 -9.86 5.12
C LEU A 173 -5.59 -10.96 6.19
N HIS A 174 -5.96 -10.68 7.43
CA HIS A 174 -6.00 -11.70 8.49
C HIS A 174 -7.00 -12.83 8.24
N ASN A 175 -8.11 -12.50 7.58
CA ASN A 175 -9.21 -13.42 7.30
C ASN A 175 -8.96 -14.32 6.09
N VAL A 176 -7.96 -14.03 5.25
CA VAL A 176 -7.47 -14.96 4.23
C VAL A 176 -7.07 -16.29 4.88
N ALA A 177 -7.52 -17.41 4.30
CA ALA A 177 -7.25 -18.73 4.87
C ALA A 177 -5.74 -19.01 4.99
N SER A 178 -5.34 -19.78 6.01
CA SER A 178 -3.92 -19.90 6.40
C SER A 178 -3.01 -20.57 5.36
N GLY A 179 -3.58 -21.30 4.39
CA GLY A 179 -2.84 -21.90 3.26
C GLY A 179 -2.81 -21.03 2.00
N GLU A 180 -3.52 -19.90 1.98
CA GLU A 180 -3.69 -19.07 0.78
C GLU A 180 -2.67 -17.94 0.67
N TYR A 181 -1.85 -17.74 1.71
CA TYR A 181 -0.78 -16.74 1.76
C TYR A 181 0.50 -17.23 1.06
N LEU A 182 0.34 -17.65 -0.19
CA LEU A 182 1.42 -18.14 -1.05
C LEU A 182 2.16 -16.99 -1.71
N SER A 183 3.46 -17.17 -1.96
CA SER A 183 4.29 -16.19 -2.67
C SER A 183 3.85 -16.00 -4.12
N PRO A 184 4.12 -14.83 -4.72
CA PRO A 184 4.19 -14.69 -6.18
C PRO A 184 5.36 -15.52 -6.71
N GLY A 185 5.05 -16.64 -7.34
CA GLY A 185 6.05 -17.63 -7.79
C GLY A 185 6.33 -18.72 -6.76
N ASP A 186 7.50 -19.37 -6.90
CA ASP A 186 7.81 -20.64 -6.23
C ASP A 186 7.83 -20.55 -4.70
N SER A 187 8.41 -19.48 -4.15
CA SER A 187 8.65 -19.37 -2.70
C SER A 187 8.90 -17.93 -2.24
N TRP A 188 8.63 -17.67 -0.95
CA TRP A 188 8.81 -16.34 -0.34
C TRP A 188 10.28 -15.90 -0.30
N ASP A 189 11.24 -16.82 -0.13
CA ASP A 189 12.66 -16.52 -0.14
C ASP A 189 13.18 -16.12 -1.53
N LYS A 190 12.67 -16.73 -2.61
CA LYS A 190 12.98 -16.27 -3.97
C LYS A 190 12.31 -14.93 -4.29
N TYR A 191 11.10 -14.71 -3.77
CA TYR A 191 10.37 -13.46 -3.99
C TYR A 191 10.99 -12.27 -3.25
N LEU A 192 11.40 -12.45 -1.98
CA LEU A 192 11.93 -11.39 -1.12
C LEU A 192 13.46 -11.34 -1.06
N GLY A 193 14.13 -12.45 -1.37
CA GLY A 193 15.59 -12.62 -1.22
C GLY A 193 16.01 -13.10 0.17
N TYR A 194 15.03 -13.41 1.04
CA TYR A 194 15.22 -13.90 2.40
C TYR A 194 13.93 -14.57 2.88
N THR A 195 14.01 -15.41 3.93
CA THR A 195 12.82 -16.00 4.53
C THR A 195 12.13 -15.00 5.47
N PRO A 196 10.88 -14.60 5.22
CA PRO A 196 10.16 -13.68 6.10
C PRO A 196 9.87 -14.32 7.46
N GLU A 197 9.97 -13.51 8.52
CA GLU A 197 9.74 -13.97 9.88
C GLU A 197 8.30 -13.75 10.35
N GLY A 198 7.80 -14.69 11.16
CA GLY A 198 6.48 -14.60 11.79
C GLY A 198 5.31 -14.93 10.86
N LYS A 199 4.09 -14.66 11.33
CA LYS A 199 2.87 -14.95 10.57
C LYS A 199 2.68 -13.90 9.48
N TYR A 200 2.43 -14.30 8.23
CA TYR A 200 2.26 -13.37 7.09
C TYR A 200 1.00 -12.50 7.21
N ASN A 201 -0.05 -13.01 7.85
CA ASN A 201 -1.32 -12.33 8.07
C ASN A 201 -1.70 -12.23 9.56
N PRO A 202 -0.94 -11.46 10.36
CA PRO A 202 -1.21 -11.34 11.77
C PRO A 202 -2.53 -10.59 12.01
N SER A 203 -3.12 -10.81 13.18
CA SER A 203 -4.30 -10.05 13.58
C SER A 203 -4.00 -8.55 13.59
N PRO A 204 -4.83 -7.68 12.99
CA PRO A 204 -4.64 -6.23 13.07
C PRO A 204 -5.09 -5.65 14.43
N ARG A 205 -5.56 -6.49 15.35
CA ARG A 205 -6.17 -6.08 16.64
C ARG A 205 -5.40 -6.67 17.82
N GLY A 206 -5.58 -6.06 18.99
CA GLY A 206 -4.92 -6.47 20.24
C GLY A 206 -3.41 -6.52 20.08
N ASP A 207 -2.77 -7.49 20.73
CA ASP A 207 -1.32 -7.69 20.63
C ASP A 207 -0.86 -8.11 19.23
N GLY A 208 -1.73 -8.73 18.43
CA GLY A 208 -1.42 -9.10 17.05
C GLY A 208 -1.01 -7.89 16.20
N ARG A 209 -1.52 -6.69 16.52
CA ARG A 209 -1.15 -5.45 15.82
C ARG A 209 0.36 -5.19 15.83
N LYS A 210 1.07 -5.61 16.88
CA LYS A 210 2.53 -5.46 17.02
C LYS A 210 3.33 -6.35 16.08
N SER A 211 2.67 -7.35 15.47
CA SER A 211 3.28 -8.27 14.51
C SER A 211 3.21 -7.75 13.07
N TRP A 212 2.49 -6.65 12.82
CA TRP A 212 2.55 -5.97 11.53
C TRP A 212 3.86 -5.18 11.41
N LYS A 213 4.91 -5.85 10.92
CA LYS A 213 6.24 -5.29 10.68
C LYS A 213 6.53 -5.29 9.17
N ARG A 214 7.78 -4.93 8.82
CA ARG A 214 8.31 -4.94 7.46
C ARG A 214 7.93 -6.20 6.69
N ASP A 215 8.21 -7.38 7.24
CA ASP A 215 8.00 -8.64 6.52
C ASP A 215 6.53 -8.85 6.18
N GLN A 216 5.61 -8.55 7.10
CA GLN A 216 4.16 -8.63 6.85
C GLN A 216 3.68 -7.59 5.85
N PHE A 217 4.27 -6.39 5.83
CA PHE A 217 3.99 -5.40 4.81
C PHE A 217 4.45 -5.86 3.42
N LEU A 218 5.65 -6.42 3.31
CA LEU A 218 6.18 -6.99 2.06
C LEU A 218 5.40 -8.23 1.62
N CYS A 219 4.97 -9.08 2.55
CA CYS A 219 4.09 -10.21 2.26
C CYS A 219 2.72 -9.75 1.76
N ALA A 220 2.19 -8.62 2.26
CA ALA A 220 0.95 -8.05 1.74
C ALA A 220 1.11 -7.54 0.29
N ILE A 221 2.23 -6.89 -0.04
CA ILE A 221 2.59 -6.53 -1.42
C ILE A 221 2.65 -7.80 -2.29
N GLY A 222 3.30 -8.85 -1.81
CA GLY A 222 3.36 -10.13 -2.51
C GLY A 222 1.98 -10.75 -2.72
N LEU A 223 1.12 -10.79 -1.70
CA LEU A 223 -0.23 -11.31 -1.87
C LEU A 223 -1.02 -10.52 -2.91
N TYR A 224 -0.88 -9.19 -2.94
CA TYR A 224 -1.52 -8.34 -3.94
C TYR A 224 -1.02 -8.66 -5.36
N ALA A 225 0.29 -8.80 -5.54
CA ALA A 225 0.87 -9.26 -6.80
C ALA A 225 0.31 -10.63 -7.21
N ARG A 226 0.19 -11.56 -6.25
CA ARG A 226 -0.32 -12.91 -6.52
C ARG A 226 -1.78 -12.90 -6.97
N ILE A 227 -2.65 -12.17 -6.28
CA ILE A 227 -4.06 -12.03 -6.65
C ILE A 227 -4.19 -11.43 -8.05
N TYR A 228 -3.37 -10.43 -8.36
CA TYR A 228 -3.31 -9.86 -9.70
C TYR A 228 -2.93 -10.93 -10.74
N HIS A 229 -1.84 -11.68 -10.55
CA HIS A 229 -1.40 -12.69 -11.50
C HIS A 229 -2.41 -13.83 -11.68
N ASP A 230 -2.98 -14.35 -10.59
CA ASP A 230 -3.99 -15.41 -10.69
C ASP A 230 -5.25 -14.89 -11.40
N ARG A 231 -5.64 -13.62 -11.19
CA ARG A 231 -6.73 -12.99 -11.96
C ARG A 231 -6.35 -12.85 -13.43
N GLN A 232 -5.12 -12.49 -13.76
CA GLN A 232 -4.65 -12.41 -15.15
C GLN A 232 -4.77 -13.78 -15.82
N GLU A 233 -4.24 -14.84 -15.20
CA GLU A 233 -4.29 -16.20 -15.71
C GLU A 233 -5.74 -16.68 -15.92
N ALA A 234 -6.61 -16.47 -14.93
CA ALA A 234 -8.02 -16.85 -15.01
C ALA A 234 -8.81 -16.13 -16.13
N ASN A 235 -8.27 -15.07 -16.74
CA ASN A 235 -8.95 -14.26 -17.77
C ASN A 235 -8.15 -14.14 -19.07
N GLY A 236 -7.15 -15.00 -19.29
CA GLY A 236 -6.37 -15.00 -20.53
C GLY A 236 -5.35 -13.86 -20.64
N CYS A 237 -4.81 -13.41 -19.51
CA CYS A 237 -3.74 -12.41 -19.39
C CYS A 237 -4.01 -11.06 -20.10
N PRO A 238 -5.13 -10.38 -19.79
CA PRO A 238 -5.52 -9.15 -20.48
C PRO A 238 -4.63 -7.92 -20.17
N GLY A 239 -3.69 -8.04 -19.23
CA GLY A 239 -2.76 -7.00 -18.82
C GLY A 239 -3.27 -6.07 -17.73
N VAL A 240 -2.39 -5.19 -17.25
CA VAL A 240 -2.65 -4.28 -16.13
C VAL A 240 -3.73 -3.26 -16.45
N THR A 241 -3.78 -2.74 -17.69
CA THR A 241 -4.80 -1.77 -18.12
C THR A 241 -6.21 -2.33 -17.97
N ALA A 242 -6.43 -3.59 -18.39
CA ALA A 242 -7.73 -4.24 -18.24
C ALA A 242 -8.07 -4.53 -16.78
N PHE A 243 -7.07 -4.85 -15.95
CA PHE A 243 -7.28 -5.04 -14.52
C PHE A 243 -7.71 -3.74 -13.83
N LEU A 244 -7.03 -2.62 -14.12
CA LEU A 244 -7.40 -1.31 -13.56
C LEU A 244 -8.77 -0.83 -14.07
N ALA A 245 -9.16 -1.20 -15.29
CA ALA A 245 -10.48 -0.89 -15.84
C ALA A 245 -11.65 -1.59 -15.13
N LEU A 246 -11.39 -2.56 -14.24
CA LEU A 246 -12.41 -3.12 -13.35
C LEU A 246 -12.97 -2.08 -12.37
N ASP A 247 -12.26 -0.97 -12.19
CA ASP A 247 -12.69 0.15 -11.37
C ASP A 247 -12.84 1.42 -12.21
N PRO A 248 -14.07 1.77 -12.64
CA PRO A 248 -14.29 2.91 -13.51
C PRO A 248 -14.17 4.27 -12.79
N VAL A 249 -13.92 4.28 -11.48
CA VAL A 249 -13.80 5.52 -10.71
C VAL A 249 -12.39 6.10 -10.87
N GLU A 250 -12.32 7.38 -11.23
CA GLU A 250 -11.06 8.13 -11.32
C GLU A 250 -10.25 8.07 -10.01
N GLY A 251 -8.93 8.01 -10.14
CA GLY A 251 -8.00 7.93 -9.00
C GLY A 251 -7.62 6.51 -8.61
N THR A 252 -8.00 5.49 -9.37
CA THR A 252 -7.39 4.16 -9.29
C THR A 252 -6.06 4.16 -10.03
N THR A 253 -4.96 4.21 -9.27
CA THR A 253 -3.62 4.44 -9.83
C THR A 253 -2.77 3.19 -10.01
N GLY A 254 -3.19 2.05 -9.47
CA GLY A 254 -2.42 0.82 -9.57
C GLY A 254 -3.07 -0.37 -8.88
N ILE A 255 -2.42 -1.53 -8.99
CA ILE A 255 -2.87 -2.80 -8.41
C ILE A 255 -3.20 -2.65 -6.91
N PRO A 256 -2.35 -2.00 -6.07
CA PRO A 256 -2.65 -1.89 -4.66
C PRO A 256 -3.90 -1.07 -4.37
N ARG A 257 -4.12 0.04 -5.07
CA ARG A 257 -5.30 0.88 -4.80
C ARG A 257 -6.61 0.16 -5.13
N LEU A 258 -6.65 -0.59 -6.22
CA LEU A 258 -7.80 -1.39 -6.61
C LEU A 258 -8.05 -2.52 -5.60
N LEU A 259 -7.01 -3.25 -5.22
CA LEU A 259 -7.13 -4.31 -4.22
C LEU A 259 -7.48 -3.76 -2.84
N ASP A 260 -6.99 -2.58 -2.44
CA ASP A 260 -7.43 -1.93 -1.20
C ASP A 260 -8.96 -1.72 -1.15
N LYS A 261 -9.62 -1.51 -2.31
CA LYS A 261 -11.10 -1.47 -2.39
C LYS A 261 -11.73 -2.85 -2.24
N VAL A 262 -11.13 -3.88 -2.82
CA VAL A 262 -11.58 -5.28 -2.67
C VAL A 262 -11.50 -5.71 -1.19
N PHE A 263 -10.42 -5.35 -0.51
CA PHE A 263 -10.15 -5.69 0.88
C PHE A 263 -10.84 -4.77 1.89
N TRP A 264 -11.64 -3.79 1.46
CA TRP A 264 -12.34 -2.84 2.33
C TRP A 264 -13.70 -3.34 2.84
#